data_AF-A0A936Y366-F1
#
_entry.id   AF-A0A936Y366-F1
#
_cell.length_a   1.000
_cell.length_b   1.000
_cell.length_c   1.000
_cell.angle_alpha   90.00
_cell.angle_beta   90.00
_cell.angle_gamma   90.00
#
_symmetry.space_group_name_H-M   'P 1'
#
loop_
_entity.id
_entity.type
_entity.pdbx_description
1 polymer ?
#
loop_
_entity_poly.entity_id
_entity_poly.type
_entity_poly.pdbx_seq_one_letter_code
_entity_poly.pdbx_strand_id
1 'polypeptide(L)'
;MHRGALSLAQSFYAERFEREMGCTEAEWLRWLPNAIGDNHWKLQSQSAGVRIGDGALGLKWQVAEPRVIGLVRIPRLLVNFRFAGLDDAQRYAFMKRFDLYMQRGGG
;
A
#
# COMPACT_ATOMS: atom_id res chain seq x y z
N MET A 1 26.93 -21.20 11.72
CA MET A 1 27.56 -21.42 10.40
C MET A 1 26.61 -22.33 9.64
N HIS A 2 25.97 -22.00 8.52
CA HIS A 2 26.44 -21.31 7.33
C HIS A 2 25.26 -20.75 6.51
N ARG A 3 25.51 -19.60 5.87
CA ARG A 3 24.94 -19.11 4.61
C ARG A 3 23.48 -18.61 4.68
N GLY A 4 23.16 -17.37 4.34
CA GLY A 4 23.79 -16.51 3.34
C GLY A 4 22.77 -16.26 2.24
N ALA A 5 22.26 -15.03 2.22
CA ALA A 5 21.16 -14.54 1.40
C ALA A 5 21.28 -14.88 -0.10
N LEU A 6 20.15 -15.29 -0.67
CA LEU A 6 19.74 -14.97 -2.04
C LEU A 6 18.27 -14.56 -1.98
N SER A 7 18.02 -13.27 -1.72
CA SER A 7 16.69 -12.68 -1.91
C SER A 7 16.47 -12.60 -3.42
N LEU A 8 15.81 -13.62 -3.97
CA LEU A 8 15.24 -13.57 -5.31
C LEU A 8 14.08 -12.57 -5.25
N ALA A 9 14.09 -11.57 -6.14
CA ALA A 9 13.10 -10.49 -6.24
C ALA A 9 11.70 -11.00 -5.89
N GLN A 10 11.19 -10.59 -4.72
CA GLN A 10 9.96 -11.11 -4.15
C GLN A 10 8.77 -10.56 -4.95
N SER A 11 8.47 -11.21 -6.09
CA SER A 11 7.39 -10.87 -7.01
C SER A 11 6.05 -11.46 -6.54
N PHE A 12 5.86 -11.51 -5.22
CA PHE A 12 4.70 -12.11 -4.59
C PHE A 12 4.19 -11.20 -3.49
N TYR A 13 2.91 -10.87 -3.55
CA TYR A 13 2.21 -10.12 -2.53
C TYR A 13 1.34 -11.08 -1.73
N ALA A 14 1.62 -11.25 -0.44
CA ALA A 14 0.76 -12.02 0.45
C ALA A 14 -0.66 -11.43 0.51
N GLU A 15 -1.65 -12.24 0.89
CA GLU A 15 -3.02 -11.76 1.05
C GLU A 15 -3.12 -10.66 2.13
N ARG A 16 -2.22 -10.70 3.11
CA ARG A 16 -2.13 -9.72 4.20
C ARG A 16 -0.70 -9.27 4.38
N PHE A 17 -0.50 -7.96 4.41
CA PHE A 17 0.79 -7.36 4.73
C PHE A 17 0.61 -5.91 5.18
N GLU A 18 1.67 -5.33 5.73
CA GLU A 18 1.70 -3.97 6.25
C GLU A 18 2.81 -3.17 5.57
N ARG A 19 2.62 -1.85 5.48
CA ARG A 19 3.63 -0.90 5.01
C ARG A 19 3.60 0.38 5.82
N GLU A 20 4.79 0.91 6.09
CA GLU A 20 4.98 2.27 6.58
C GLU A 20 5.18 3.20 5.38
N MET A 21 4.35 4.23 5.28
CA MET A 21 4.41 5.25 4.24
C MET A 21 4.91 6.56 4.84
N GLY A 22 5.87 7.20 4.18
CA GLY A 22 6.45 8.48 4.58
C GLY A 22 5.59 9.69 4.20
N CYS A 23 4.29 9.64 4.44
CA CYS A 23 3.34 10.67 4.01
C CYS A 23 2.28 10.96 5.08
N THR A 24 1.61 12.10 4.95
CA THR A 24 0.43 12.48 5.73
C THR A 24 -0.81 11.74 5.23
N GLU A 25 -1.85 11.64 6.07
CA GLU A 25 -3.14 11.12 5.63
C GLU A 25 -3.75 11.95 4.49
N ALA A 26 -3.56 13.27 4.50
CA ALA A 26 -4.06 14.13 3.43
C ALA A 26 -3.39 13.85 2.08
N GLU A 27 -2.08 13.57 2.07
CA GLU A 27 -1.35 13.14 0.86
C GLU A 27 -1.84 11.78 0.39
N TRP A 28 -1.92 10.80 1.30
CA TRP A 28 -2.47 9.49 1.02
C TRP A 28 -3.85 9.56 0.36
N LEU A 29 -4.77 10.36 0.91
CA LEU A 29 -6.12 10.54 0.37
C LEU A 29 -6.14 11.22 -1.01
N ARG A 30 -5.16 12.10 -1.32
CA ARG A 30 -5.01 12.68 -2.65
C ARG A 30 -4.50 11.66 -3.68
N TRP A 31 -3.59 10.78 -3.27
CA TRP A 31 -2.93 9.85 -4.19
C TRP A 31 -3.73 8.57 -4.41
N LEU A 32 -4.45 8.11 -3.38
CA LEU A 32 -5.14 6.82 -3.36
C LEU A 32 -6.08 6.62 -4.56
N PRO A 33 -6.96 7.59 -4.94
CA PRO A 33 -7.89 7.39 -6.07
C PRO A 33 -7.18 7.09 -7.40
N ASN A 34 -6.04 7.72 -7.64
CA ASN A 34 -5.28 7.51 -8.87
C ASN A 34 -4.47 6.19 -8.82
N ALA A 35 -3.93 5.85 -7.64
CA ALA A 35 -3.19 4.61 -7.42
C ALA A 35 -4.07 3.37 -7.61
N ILE A 36 -5.33 3.42 -7.16
CA ILE A 36 -6.31 2.35 -7.37
C ILE A 36 -6.89 2.32 -8.80
N GLY A 37 -6.74 3.40 -9.58
CA GLY A 37 -7.22 3.50 -10.96
C GLY A 37 -8.74 3.42 -11.08
N ASP A 38 -9.23 2.82 -12.17
CA ASP A 38 -10.68 2.77 -12.50
C ASP A 38 -11.48 1.79 -11.63
N ASN A 39 -10.85 1.19 -10.61
CA ASN A 39 -11.52 0.26 -9.72
C ASN A 39 -12.58 0.97 -8.86
N HIS A 40 -13.77 0.38 -8.78
CA HIS A 40 -14.80 0.88 -7.87
C HIS A 40 -14.31 0.77 -6.43
N TRP A 41 -14.47 1.85 -5.67
CA TRP A 41 -14.00 1.90 -4.29
C TRP A 41 -14.91 2.73 -3.41
N LYS A 42 -14.79 2.51 -2.09
CA LYS A 42 -15.48 3.27 -1.06
C LYS A 42 -14.48 3.69 0.01
N LEU A 43 -14.46 4.98 0.29
CA LEU A 43 -13.73 5.54 1.42
C LEU A 43 -14.60 5.51 2.69
N GLN A 44 -13.97 5.18 3.81
CA GLN A 44 -14.50 5.29 5.15
C GLN A 44 -13.45 5.98 6.03
N SER A 45 -13.77 6.24 7.30
CA SER A 45 -12.79 6.77 8.24
C SER A 45 -11.60 5.81 8.33
N GLN A 46 -10.41 6.31 7.97
CA GLN A 46 -9.14 5.59 8.05
C GLN A 46 -9.11 4.22 7.35
N SER A 47 -9.95 4.04 6.33
CA SER A 47 -10.05 2.79 5.59
C SER A 47 -10.68 2.96 4.22
N ALA A 48 -10.35 2.05 3.30
CA ALA A 48 -10.95 2.00 1.98
C ALA A 48 -11.16 0.55 1.53
N GLY A 49 -12.25 0.30 0.84
CA GLY A 49 -12.49 -0.97 0.14
C GLY A 49 -12.45 -0.75 -1.36
N VAL A 50 -11.69 -1.57 -2.09
CA VAL A 50 -11.53 -1.50 -3.54
C VAL A 50 -11.97 -2.83 -4.15
N ARG A 51 -12.84 -2.81 -5.15
CA ARG A 51 -13.19 -4.01 -5.95
C ARG A 51 -12.20 -4.20 -7.07
N ILE A 52 -11.71 -5.43 -7.25
CA ILE A 52 -10.73 -5.79 -8.27
C ILE A 52 -11.24 -7.07 -8.94
N GLY A 53 -11.92 -6.94 -10.08
CA GLY A 53 -12.68 -8.06 -10.66
C GLY A 53 -13.68 -8.64 -9.65
N ASP A 54 -13.63 -9.96 -9.44
CA ASP A 54 -14.45 -10.68 -8.45
C ASP A 54 -13.88 -10.62 -7.02
N GLY A 55 -12.65 -10.15 -6.86
CA GLY A 55 -11.98 -9.99 -5.57
C GLY A 55 -12.04 -8.57 -5.02
N ALA A 56 -11.36 -8.37 -3.90
CA ALA A 56 -11.29 -7.06 -3.25
C ALA A 56 -9.97 -6.84 -2.51
N LEU A 57 -9.66 -5.56 -2.30
CA LEU A 57 -8.64 -5.08 -1.39
C LEU A 57 -9.30 -4.23 -0.29
N GLY A 58 -9.08 -4.61 0.96
CA GLY A 58 -9.31 -3.76 2.12
C GLY A 58 -8.02 -3.05 2.52
N LEU A 59 -8.12 -1.76 2.73
CA LEU A 59 -7.07 -0.89 3.28
C LEU A 59 -7.53 -0.36 4.63
N LYS A 60 -6.64 -0.38 5.61
CA LYS A 60 -6.80 0.35 6.87
C LYS A 60 -5.52 1.07 7.18
N TRP A 61 -5.58 2.30 7.67
CA TRP A 61 -4.38 3.04 8.02
C TRP A 61 -4.53 3.80 9.32
N GLN A 62 -3.39 4.18 9.89
CA GLN A 62 -3.30 5.02 11.07
C GLN A 62 -2.13 5.97 10.94
N VAL A 63 -2.31 7.20 11.42
CA VAL A 63 -1.22 8.16 11.56
C VAL A 63 -0.36 7.74 12.75
N ALA A 64 0.94 7.63 12.54
CA ALA A 64 1.92 7.32 13.57
C ALA A 64 2.77 8.53 13.93
N GLU A 65 3.45 8.47 15.07
CA GLU A 65 4.40 9.51 15.47
C GLU A 65 5.47 9.71 14.38
N PRO A 66 5.68 10.95 13.89
CA PRO A 66 6.65 11.22 12.83
C PRO A 66 8.06 10.70 13.17
N ARG A 67 8.76 10.16 12.17
CA ARG A 67 10.16 9.76 12.32
C ARG A 67 11.02 11.02 12.29
N VAL A 68 11.77 11.26 13.36
CA VAL A 68 12.71 12.39 13.45
C VAL A 68 14.12 11.87 13.22
N ILE A 69 14.83 12.47 12.25
CA ILE A 69 16.23 12.20 11.95
C ILE A 69 16.95 13.54 11.88
N GLY A 70 17.57 13.96 13.00
CA GLY A 70 18.12 15.31 13.14
C GLY A 70 17.02 16.38 13.08
N LEU A 71 17.16 17.34 12.15
CA LEU A 71 16.15 18.39 11.91
C LEU A 71 15.02 17.94 10.97
N VAL A 72 15.13 16.77 10.34
CA VAL A 72 14.11 16.26 9.41
C VAL A 72 13.02 15.55 10.19
N ARG A 73 11.76 15.92 9.92
CA ARG A 73 10.56 15.28 10.47
C ARG A 73 9.74 14.66 9.34
N ILE A 74 9.76 13.33 9.27
CA ILE A 74 9.08 12.56 8.22
C ILE A 74 7.72 12.10 8.75
N PRO A 75 6.60 12.49 8.12
CA PRO A 75 5.28 11.93 8.45
C PRO A 75 5.27 10.41 8.31
N ARG A 76 4.45 9.74 9.11
CA ARG A 76 4.31 8.28 9.03
C ARG A 76 2.84 7.88 9.00
N LEU A 77 2.51 7.05 8.03
CA LEU A 77 1.22 6.39 7.91
C LEU A 77 1.45 4.88 7.88
N LEU A 78 0.90 4.15 8.84
CA LEU A 78 0.97 2.69 8.87
C LEU A 78 -0.25 2.14 8.16
N VAL A 79 -0.06 1.35 7.12
CA VAL A 79 -1.13 0.87 6.23
C VAL A 79 -1.17 -0.66 6.22
N ASN A 80 -2.34 -1.21 6.50
CA ASN A 80 -2.65 -2.62 6.40
C ASN A 80 -3.35 -2.91 5.07
N PHE A 81 -2.86 -3.90 4.34
CA PHE A 81 -3.43 -4.40 3.11
C PHE A 81 -4.04 -5.78 3.37
N ARG A 82 -5.27 -5.99 2.90
CA ARG A 82 -5.96 -7.28 2.96
C ARG A 82 -6.67 -7.57 1.64
N PHE A 83 -6.07 -8.41 0.83
CA PHE A 83 -6.71 -8.97 -0.35
C PHE A 83 -7.65 -10.13 0.04
N ALA A 84 -8.68 -10.33 -0.77
CA ALA A 84 -9.58 -11.48 -0.70
C ALA A 84 -10.06 -11.83 -2.11
N GLY A 85 -10.13 -13.13 -2.42
CA GLY A 85 -10.64 -13.62 -3.69
C GLY A 85 -9.76 -13.28 -4.91
N LEU A 86 -8.47 -13.04 -4.69
CA LEU A 86 -7.50 -12.78 -5.76
C LEU A 86 -6.35 -13.79 -5.71
N ASP A 87 -5.99 -14.32 -6.87
CA ASP A 87 -4.76 -15.08 -7.01
C ASP A 87 -3.51 -14.18 -6.92
N ASP A 88 -2.34 -14.80 -6.98
CA ASP A 88 -1.05 -14.11 -6.86
C ASP A 88 -0.80 -13.15 -8.03
N ALA A 89 -1.21 -13.52 -9.24
CA ALA A 89 -0.98 -12.74 -10.45
C ALA A 89 -1.83 -11.46 -10.45
N GLN A 90 -3.10 -11.57 -10.02
CA GLN A 90 -4.01 -10.44 -9.85
C GLN A 90 -3.52 -9.48 -8.77
N ARG A 91 -3.09 -9.99 -7.61
CA ARG A 91 -2.48 -9.18 -6.54
C ARG A 91 -1.23 -8.47 -7.04
N TYR A 92 -0.36 -9.17 -7.75
CA TYR A 92 0.85 -8.59 -8.31
C TYR A 92 0.56 -7.49 -9.34
N ALA A 93 -0.36 -7.72 -10.28
CA ALA A 93 -0.73 -6.73 -11.30
C ALA A 93 -1.29 -5.45 -10.66
N PHE A 94 -2.18 -5.59 -9.68
CA PHE A 94 -2.71 -4.46 -8.94
C PHE A 94 -1.60 -3.71 -8.19
N MET A 95 -0.80 -4.43 -7.39
CA MET A 95 0.24 -3.80 -6.56
C MET A 95 1.35 -3.16 -7.40
N LYS A 96 1.70 -3.72 -8.56
CA LYS A 96 2.68 -3.12 -9.47
C LYS A 96 2.23 -1.72 -9.93
N ARG A 97 0.97 -1.57 -10.34
CA ARG A 97 0.39 -0.26 -10.69
C ARG A 97 0.33 0.66 -9.47
N PHE A 98 -0.20 0.15 -8.36
CA PHE A 98 -0.36 0.91 -7.13
C PHE A 98 0.98 1.50 -6.67
N ASP A 99 2.02 0.69 -6.63
CA ASP A 99 3.36 1.08 -6.18
C ASP A 99 4.02 2.09 -7.10
N LEU A 100 3.89 1.90 -8.41
CA LEU A 100 4.42 2.86 -9.39
C LEU A 100 3.83 4.25 -9.18
N TYR A 101 2.54 4.33 -8.84
CA TYR A 101 1.89 5.60 -8.56
C TYR A 101 2.34 6.22 -7.22
N MET A 102 2.43 5.39 -6.18
CA MET A 102 2.82 5.84 -4.84
C MET A 102 4.29 6.30 -4.76
N GLN A 103 5.20 5.69 -5.55
CA GLN A 103 6.60 6.12 -5.62
C GLN A 103 6.78 7.54 -6.18
N ARG A 104 5.83 8.01 -6.99
CA ARG A 104 5.87 9.35 -7.59
C ARG A 104 5.25 10.43 -6.70
N GLY A 105 4.71 10.06 -5.54
CA GLY A 105 4.01 11.01 -4.66
C GLY A 105 2.73 11.56 -5.29
N GLY A 106 1.99 10.75 -6.07
CA GLY A 106 0.66 11.12 -6.54
C GLY A 106 0.50 11.52 -8.00
N GLY A 107 1.55 11.42 -8.81
CA GLY A 107 1.56 11.87 -10.21
C GLY A 107 2.31 13.17 -10.37
#